data_AF-A0A1B6EHY5-F1
#
_entry.id   AF-A0A1B6EHY5-F1
#
_cell.length_a   1.000
_cell.length_b   1.000
_cell.length_c   1.000
_cell.angle_alpha   90.00
_cell.angle_beta   90.00
_cell.angle_gamma   90.00
#
_symmetry.space_group_name_H-M   'P 1'
#
loop_
_entity.id
_entity.type
_entity.pdbx_description
1 polymer ?
#
loop_
_entity_poly.entity_id
_entity_poly.type
_entity_poly.pdbx_seq_one_letter_code
_entity_poly.pdbx_strand_id
1 'polypeptide(L)'
;VGNVVKDAVEELSADDKAELHKTLKEIDPERAEELHPNNVRKVIRSLQVYDSTGRRHSELIREQRAEGGNHLGGPLRFPHSVILWVTCDQPTLDARLDARVDEMVRQGLIAELQTFHQQYNRQRVVGEGGELRTPVYTLGIFQSIGFKEFHDYLMLSEEQRETEEGQKLFVKGVELMKVATRQYARRQIKWIRQRFLGRGDSQVPPLYALDGTDVSQWDSQVRDKAFSIVQSALDGTTCPIDREPVLQKNTPDRKWIRCEQCDRLFEGTNQLEVHLRSQKHKRRLAKLAREAEQRTVSLDGNRTHITSTDQINV
;
A
#
# COMPACT_ATOMS: atom_id res chain seq x y z
N VAL A 1 25.90 -16.42 -17.52
CA VAL A 1 25.25 -15.28 -18.21
C VAL A 1 23.92 -15.04 -17.51
N GLY A 2 23.74 -14.07 -16.64
CA GLY A 2 24.65 -13.09 -16.07
C GLY A 2 23.95 -12.50 -14.83
N ASN A 3 24.67 -12.47 -13.71
CA ASN A 3 24.27 -11.88 -12.42
C ASN A 3 24.10 -10.34 -12.47
N VAL A 4 24.08 -9.75 -13.68
CA VAL A 4 24.22 -8.31 -13.89
C VAL A 4 22.99 -7.54 -13.40
N VAL A 5 21.78 -8.12 -13.49
CA VAL A 5 20.58 -7.47 -12.95
C VAL A 5 20.44 -7.71 -11.46
N LYS A 6 20.93 -8.83 -10.92
CA LYS A 6 20.90 -9.08 -9.48
C LYS A 6 21.80 -8.09 -8.74
N ASP A 7 23.01 -7.88 -9.24
CA ASP A 7 23.96 -6.91 -8.71
C ASP A 7 23.48 -5.47 -8.98
N ALA A 8 22.95 -5.16 -10.18
CA ALA A 8 22.41 -3.83 -10.47
C ALA A 8 21.13 -3.50 -9.69
N VAL A 9 20.27 -4.47 -9.34
CA VAL A 9 19.04 -4.23 -8.54
C VAL A 9 19.35 -4.15 -7.04
N GLU A 10 20.43 -4.79 -6.59
CA GLU A 10 20.95 -4.62 -5.23
C GLU A 10 21.73 -3.28 -5.08
N GLU A 11 22.38 -2.80 -6.14
CA GLU A 11 23.09 -1.51 -6.18
C GLU A 11 22.18 -0.30 -6.51
N LEU A 12 21.10 -0.48 -7.29
CA LEU A 12 20.13 0.57 -7.56
C LEU A 12 19.29 0.81 -6.31
N SER A 13 19.73 1.79 -5.53
CA SER A 13 19.00 2.29 -4.38
C SER A 13 17.56 2.65 -4.78
N ALA A 14 16.65 2.64 -3.82
CA ALA A 14 15.27 3.06 -4.04
C ALA A 14 15.16 4.53 -4.52
N ASP A 15 16.25 5.28 -4.61
CA ASP A 15 16.28 6.67 -5.04
C ASP A 15 16.27 6.81 -6.58
N ASP A 16 16.65 5.78 -7.35
CA ASP A 16 16.65 5.79 -8.82
C ASP A 16 15.37 5.19 -9.45
N LYS A 17 14.21 5.50 -8.88
CA LYS A 17 12.89 4.95 -9.30
C LYS A 17 12.58 5.19 -10.77
N ALA A 18 13.01 6.35 -11.30
CA ALA A 18 12.77 6.74 -12.68
C ALA A 18 13.61 5.89 -13.64
N GLU A 19 14.86 5.58 -13.27
CA GLU A 19 15.74 4.74 -14.06
C GLU A 19 15.24 3.30 -14.08
N LEU A 20 14.88 2.74 -12.91
CA LEU A 20 14.28 1.39 -12.83
C LEU A 20 13.02 1.25 -13.71
N HIS A 21 12.15 2.27 -13.72
CA HIS A 21 10.96 2.24 -14.57
C HIS A 21 11.30 2.38 -16.05
N LYS A 22 12.31 3.19 -16.40
CA LYS A 22 12.81 3.32 -17.77
C LYS A 22 13.39 1.99 -18.27
N THR A 23 14.23 1.33 -17.48
CA THR A 23 14.77 0.01 -17.80
C THR A 23 13.65 -1.01 -18.01
N LEU A 24 12.63 -1.00 -17.14
CA LEU A 24 11.46 -1.87 -17.34
C LEU A 24 10.73 -1.54 -18.64
N LYS A 25 10.62 -0.27 -19.02
CA LYS A 25 9.96 0.14 -20.27
C LYS A 25 10.71 -0.33 -21.52
N GLU A 26 12.03 -0.39 -21.47
CA GLU A 26 12.87 -0.90 -22.56
C GLU A 26 12.72 -2.42 -22.75
N ILE A 27 12.60 -3.17 -21.64
CA ILE A 27 12.50 -4.63 -21.64
C ILE A 27 11.05 -5.11 -21.86
N ASP A 28 10.10 -4.51 -21.13
CA ASP A 28 8.69 -4.92 -21.05
C ASP A 28 7.77 -3.68 -21.02
N PRO A 29 7.53 -3.04 -22.18
CA PRO A 29 6.75 -1.81 -22.28
C PRO A 29 5.29 -1.98 -21.82
N GLU A 30 4.69 -3.14 -22.08
CA GLU A 30 3.33 -3.46 -21.63
C GLU A 30 3.27 -3.46 -20.10
N ARG A 31 4.24 -4.08 -19.43
CA ARG A 31 4.26 -4.10 -17.98
C ARG A 31 4.59 -2.73 -17.38
N ALA A 32 5.46 -1.96 -18.02
CA ALA A 32 5.79 -0.60 -17.58
C ALA A 32 4.58 0.34 -17.67
N GLU A 33 3.71 0.17 -18.68
CA GLU A 33 2.47 0.94 -18.82
C GLU A 33 1.42 0.57 -17.77
N GLU A 34 1.40 -0.66 -17.25
CA GLU A 34 0.50 -1.01 -16.14
C GLU A 34 0.99 -0.51 -14.76
N LEU A 35 2.30 -0.32 -14.58
CA LEU A 35 2.90 -0.02 -13.28
C LEU A 35 3.26 1.46 -13.14
N HIS A 36 2.70 2.12 -12.12
CA HIS A 36 3.18 3.45 -11.71
C HIS A 36 4.67 3.40 -11.34
N PRO A 37 5.52 4.37 -11.76
CA PRO A 37 6.96 4.40 -11.44
C PRO A 37 7.31 4.27 -9.95
N ASN A 38 6.56 4.95 -9.09
CA ASN A 38 6.68 4.82 -7.62
C ASN A 38 6.40 3.41 -7.04
N ASN A 39 5.87 2.46 -7.81
CA ASN A 39 5.70 1.07 -7.39
C ASN A 39 7.01 0.28 -7.53
N VAL A 40 8.10 0.80 -6.96
CA VAL A 40 9.47 0.31 -7.10
C VAL A 40 9.57 -1.21 -6.90
N ARG A 41 8.93 -1.75 -5.86
CA ARG A 41 8.95 -3.20 -5.59
C ARG A 41 8.37 -4.04 -6.73
N LYS A 42 7.31 -3.58 -7.40
CA LYS A 42 6.69 -4.31 -8.53
C LYS A 42 7.52 -4.16 -9.80
N VAL A 43 8.15 -3.00 -9.98
CA VAL A 43 9.09 -2.74 -11.08
C VAL A 43 10.28 -3.67 -10.97
N ILE A 44 10.96 -3.64 -9.81
CA ILE A 44 12.07 -4.56 -9.47
C ILE A 44 11.66 -6.02 -9.69
N ARG A 45 10.49 -6.43 -9.17
CA ARG A 45 10.03 -7.81 -9.36
C ARG A 45 9.87 -8.18 -10.83
N SER A 46 9.41 -7.26 -11.67
CA SER A 46 9.24 -7.53 -13.11
C SER A 46 10.59 -7.65 -13.83
N LEU A 47 11.57 -6.83 -13.46
CA LEU A 47 12.95 -6.94 -13.93
C LEU A 47 13.58 -8.27 -13.51
N GLN A 48 13.42 -8.67 -12.25
CA GLN A 48 13.91 -9.96 -11.73
C GLN A 48 13.29 -11.17 -12.44
N VAL A 49 12.01 -11.10 -12.79
CA VAL A 49 11.35 -12.17 -13.58
C VAL A 49 12.00 -12.29 -14.95
N TYR A 50 12.27 -11.16 -15.62
CA TYR A 50 12.95 -11.17 -16.90
C TYR A 50 14.38 -11.72 -16.79
N ASP A 51 15.14 -11.28 -15.79
CA ASP A 51 16.52 -11.76 -15.57
C ASP A 51 16.59 -13.27 -15.31
N SER A 52 15.69 -13.79 -14.47
CA SER A 52 15.67 -15.22 -14.10
C SER A 52 15.11 -16.15 -15.19
N THR A 53 14.21 -15.67 -16.04
CA THR A 53 13.51 -16.51 -17.03
C THR A 53 13.89 -16.23 -18.48
N GLY A 54 14.49 -15.07 -18.75
CA GLY A 54 14.69 -14.54 -20.11
C GLY A 54 13.40 -14.11 -20.81
N ARG A 55 12.24 -14.16 -20.13
CA ARG A 55 10.92 -13.89 -20.71
C ARG A 55 10.29 -12.63 -20.10
N ARG A 56 9.53 -11.88 -20.90
CA ARG A 56 8.86 -10.66 -20.41
C ARG A 56 7.79 -11.04 -19.38
N HIS A 57 7.68 -10.26 -18.31
CA HIS A 57 6.71 -10.57 -17.25
C HIS A 57 5.27 -10.42 -17.75
N SER A 58 5.01 -9.47 -18.65
CA SER A 58 3.73 -9.31 -19.35
C SER A 58 3.31 -10.56 -20.12
N GLU A 59 4.25 -11.22 -20.81
CA GLU A 59 3.99 -12.47 -21.55
C GLU A 59 3.54 -13.59 -20.61
N LEU A 60 4.26 -13.80 -19.52
CA LEU A 60 3.92 -14.83 -18.52
C LEU A 60 2.54 -14.58 -17.90
N ILE A 61 2.23 -13.32 -17.61
CA ILE A 61 0.90 -12.93 -17.10
C ILE A 61 -0.17 -13.18 -18.17
N ARG A 62 0.11 -12.95 -19.45
CA ARG A 62 -0.84 -13.18 -20.54
C ARG A 62 -1.12 -14.66 -20.74
N GLU A 63 -0.10 -15.52 -20.67
CA GLU A 63 -0.24 -16.98 -20.73
C GLU A 63 -1.11 -17.50 -19.58
N GLN A 64 -0.82 -17.04 -18.34
CA GLN A 64 -1.65 -17.39 -17.18
C GLN A 64 -3.12 -16.98 -17.37
N ARG A 65 -3.38 -15.86 -18.05
CA ARG A 65 -4.75 -15.43 -18.39
C ARG A 65 -5.40 -16.32 -19.44
N ALA A 66 -4.65 -16.75 -20.46
CA ALA A 66 -5.15 -17.63 -21.50
C ALA A 66 -5.55 -19.02 -20.97
N GLU A 67 -4.88 -19.50 -19.92
CA GLU A 67 -5.19 -20.75 -19.22
C GLU A 67 -6.43 -20.68 -18.30
N GLY A 68 -7.25 -19.63 -18.44
CA GLY A 68 -8.42 -19.40 -17.58
C GLY A 68 -8.11 -18.63 -16.30
N GLY A 69 -6.88 -18.16 -16.15
CA GLY A 69 -6.54 -17.19 -15.12
C GLY A 69 -7.12 -15.81 -15.42
N ASN A 70 -7.14 -14.98 -14.39
CA ASN A 70 -7.48 -13.58 -14.51
C ASN A 70 -6.23 -12.71 -14.31
N HIS A 71 -6.37 -11.40 -14.45
CA HIS A 71 -5.30 -10.42 -14.20
C HIS A 71 -4.73 -10.45 -12.75
N LEU A 72 -5.27 -11.29 -11.86
CA LEU A 72 -4.93 -11.43 -10.45
C LEU A 72 -4.26 -12.79 -10.15
N GLY A 73 -4.22 -13.73 -11.10
CA GLY A 73 -3.57 -15.04 -10.98
C GLY A 73 -4.12 -16.07 -11.98
N GLY A 74 -3.57 -17.29 -11.94
CA GLY A 74 -4.05 -18.43 -12.73
C GLY A 74 -5.47 -18.90 -12.36
N PRO A 75 -5.97 -19.94 -13.04
CA PRO A 75 -7.29 -20.52 -12.78
C PRO A 75 -7.40 -21.07 -11.35
N LEU A 76 -8.63 -21.28 -10.89
CA LEU A 76 -8.85 -21.91 -9.59
C LEU A 76 -8.30 -23.33 -9.57
N ARG A 77 -7.42 -23.62 -8.60
CA ARG A 77 -6.89 -24.97 -8.39
C ARG A 77 -7.99 -25.97 -8.05
N PHE A 78 -9.01 -25.54 -7.30
CA PHE A 78 -10.14 -26.37 -6.87
C PHE A 78 -11.46 -25.73 -7.30
N PRO A 79 -12.23 -26.37 -8.19
CA PRO A 79 -13.42 -25.77 -8.81
C PRO A 79 -14.60 -25.60 -7.83
N HIS A 80 -14.69 -26.42 -6.79
CA HIS A 80 -15.75 -26.37 -5.78
C HIS A 80 -15.37 -25.53 -4.54
N SER A 81 -14.46 -24.58 -4.71
CA SER A 81 -14.11 -23.66 -3.63
C SER A 81 -15.28 -22.71 -3.34
N VAL A 82 -15.53 -22.44 -2.05
CA VAL A 82 -16.45 -21.40 -1.60
C VAL A 82 -15.73 -20.47 -0.63
N ILE A 83 -16.09 -19.20 -0.60
CA ILE A 83 -15.51 -18.24 0.35
C ILE A 83 -16.60 -17.78 1.31
N LEU A 84 -16.37 -18.01 2.60
CA LEU A 84 -17.17 -17.48 3.67
C LEU A 84 -16.50 -16.21 4.20
N TRP A 85 -17.21 -15.09 4.16
CA TRP A 85 -16.70 -13.80 4.60
C TRP A 85 -17.52 -13.30 5.78
N VAL A 86 -16.94 -13.37 6.98
CA VAL A 86 -17.53 -12.77 8.18
C VAL A 86 -17.42 -11.25 8.07
N THR A 87 -18.56 -10.57 8.05
CA THR A 87 -18.70 -9.12 7.98
C THR A 87 -19.06 -8.57 9.36
N CYS A 88 -18.85 -7.27 9.53
CA CYS A 88 -19.24 -6.53 10.73
C CYS A 88 -19.42 -5.08 10.31
N ASP A 89 -20.40 -4.37 10.86
CA ASP A 89 -20.54 -2.95 10.62
C ASP A 89 -19.29 -2.18 11.10
N GLN A 90 -18.97 -1.10 10.41
CA GLN A 90 -17.71 -0.40 10.64
C GLN A 90 -17.61 0.23 12.04
N PRO A 91 -18.65 0.93 12.58
CA PRO A 91 -18.62 1.44 13.95
C PRO A 91 -18.39 0.36 15.01
N THR A 92 -19.13 -0.75 14.96
CA THR A 92 -18.98 -1.86 15.92
C THR A 92 -17.60 -2.51 15.80
N LEU A 93 -17.12 -2.73 14.57
CA LEU A 93 -15.80 -3.28 14.34
C LEU A 93 -14.70 -2.37 14.90
N ASP A 94 -14.78 -1.05 14.66
CA ASP A 94 -13.80 -0.10 15.19
C ASP A 94 -13.76 -0.13 16.73
N ALA A 95 -14.91 -0.13 17.40
CA ALA A 95 -15.00 -0.22 18.86
C ALA A 95 -14.41 -1.55 19.40
N ARG A 96 -14.70 -2.68 18.75
CA ARG A 96 -14.15 -3.99 19.13
C ARG A 96 -12.64 -4.06 18.95
N LEU A 97 -12.12 -3.50 17.86
CA LEU A 97 -10.69 -3.48 17.59
C LEU A 97 -9.96 -2.65 18.65
N ASP A 98 -10.53 -1.51 19.06
CA ASP A 98 -9.93 -0.67 20.10
C ASP A 98 -9.92 -1.37 21.46
N ALA A 99 -11.07 -1.93 21.87
CA ALA A 99 -11.16 -2.71 23.10
C ALA A 99 -10.23 -3.93 23.10
N ARG A 100 -10.06 -4.58 21.94
CA ARG A 100 -9.10 -5.70 21.80
C ARG A 100 -7.66 -5.25 21.99
N VAL A 101 -7.27 -4.07 21.49
CA VAL A 101 -5.91 -3.56 21.73
C VAL A 101 -5.70 -3.27 23.22
N ASP A 102 -6.68 -2.67 23.89
CA ASP A 102 -6.62 -2.43 25.33
C ASP A 102 -6.51 -3.75 26.13
N GLU A 103 -7.25 -4.78 25.72
CA GLU A 103 -7.14 -6.14 26.25
C GLU A 103 -5.75 -6.74 26.04
N MET A 104 -5.19 -6.66 24.83
CA MET A 104 -3.86 -7.20 24.52
C MET A 104 -2.78 -6.54 25.39
N VAL A 105 -2.85 -5.23 25.60
CA VAL A 105 -1.92 -4.51 26.47
C VAL A 105 -2.01 -5.03 27.90
N ARG A 106 -3.24 -5.19 28.43
CA ARG A 106 -3.48 -5.74 29.77
C ARG A 106 -3.06 -7.21 29.92
N GLN A 107 -3.14 -7.99 28.84
CA GLN A 107 -2.65 -9.38 28.81
C GLN A 107 -1.13 -9.50 28.74
N GLY A 108 -0.38 -8.39 28.65
CA GLY A 108 1.08 -8.40 28.69
C GLY A 108 1.78 -8.25 27.34
N LEU A 109 1.09 -7.75 26.30
CA LEU A 109 1.69 -7.47 25.00
C LEU A 109 3.01 -6.68 25.11
N ILE A 110 3.09 -5.72 26.04
CA ILE A 110 4.29 -4.89 26.21
C ILE A 110 5.48 -5.69 26.70
N ALA A 111 5.27 -6.64 27.60
CA ALA A 111 6.33 -7.53 28.07
C ALA A 111 6.84 -8.42 26.93
N GLU A 112 5.95 -8.91 26.07
CA GLU A 112 6.33 -9.67 24.87
C GLU A 112 7.16 -8.81 23.91
N LEU A 113 6.74 -7.57 23.64
CA LEU A 113 7.45 -6.65 22.75
C LEU A 113 8.82 -6.25 23.30
N GLN A 114 8.93 -6.04 24.61
CA GLN A 114 10.20 -5.76 25.29
C GLN A 114 11.16 -6.95 25.17
N THR A 115 10.66 -8.15 25.44
CA THR A 115 11.44 -9.40 25.31
C THR A 115 11.94 -9.58 23.88
N PHE A 116 11.05 -9.45 22.89
CA PHE A 116 11.40 -9.54 21.48
C PHE A 116 12.40 -8.45 21.06
N HIS A 117 12.21 -7.22 21.57
CA HIS A 117 13.12 -6.11 21.28
C HIS A 117 14.54 -6.41 21.78
N GLN A 118 14.67 -6.84 23.02
CA GLN A 118 15.96 -7.15 23.65
C GLN A 118 16.67 -8.30 22.93
N GLN A 119 15.95 -9.39 22.63
CA GLN A 119 16.54 -10.58 22.03
C GLN A 119 16.90 -10.42 20.56
N TYR A 120 16.08 -9.72 19.77
CA TYR A 120 16.20 -9.74 18.30
C TYR A 120 16.35 -8.36 17.67
N ASN A 121 15.61 -7.34 18.13
CA ASN A 121 15.62 -6.06 17.46
C ASN A 121 16.83 -5.20 17.82
N ARG A 122 17.27 -5.22 19.08
CA ARG A 122 18.34 -4.37 19.57
C ARG A 122 19.65 -4.60 18.82
N GLN A 123 19.99 -5.85 18.53
CA GLN A 123 21.17 -6.22 17.73
C GLN A 123 21.12 -5.72 16.28
N ARG A 124 19.92 -5.47 15.74
CA ARG A 124 19.75 -4.93 14.38
C ARG A 124 19.84 -3.42 14.35
N VAL A 125 19.36 -2.77 15.40
CA VAL A 125 19.23 -1.30 15.50
C VAL A 125 20.46 -0.66 16.13
N VAL A 126 21.21 -1.38 16.96
CA VAL A 126 22.47 -0.92 17.56
C VAL A 126 23.61 -1.72 16.94
N GLY A 127 24.47 -1.05 16.17
CA GLY A 127 25.65 -1.65 15.54
C GLY A 127 26.76 -1.98 16.54
N GLU A 128 27.76 -2.74 16.08
CA GLU A 128 29.01 -2.95 16.83
C GLU A 128 29.65 -1.59 17.12
N GLY A 129 29.75 -1.21 18.39
CA GLY A 129 30.23 0.12 18.82
C GLY A 129 29.16 1.09 19.32
N GLY A 130 27.88 0.70 19.33
CA GLY A 130 26.80 1.52 19.92
C GLY A 130 26.13 2.50 18.95
N GLU A 131 26.51 2.49 17.66
CA GLU A 131 25.90 3.35 16.65
C GLU A 131 24.47 2.92 16.31
N LEU A 132 23.56 3.89 16.22
CA LEU A 132 22.17 3.64 15.88
C LEU A 132 22.00 3.48 14.36
N ARG A 133 21.64 2.28 13.92
CA ARG A 133 21.29 1.98 12.53
C ARG A 133 19.84 2.36 12.24
N THR A 134 19.58 2.78 11.00
CA THR A 134 18.21 3.05 10.54
C THR A 134 17.35 1.78 10.65
N PRO A 135 16.25 1.81 11.42
CA PRO A 135 15.44 0.62 11.62
C PRO A 135 14.67 0.25 10.35
N VAL A 136 14.79 -1.01 9.91
CA VAL A 136 14.11 -1.53 8.71
C VAL A 136 12.86 -2.30 9.11
N TYR A 137 11.72 -1.61 9.11
CA TYR A 137 10.37 -2.16 9.36
C TYR A 137 9.66 -2.73 8.14
N THR A 138 10.39 -2.89 7.04
CA THR A 138 9.84 -3.38 5.76
C THR A 138 10.11 -4.86 5.52
N LEU A 139 10.54 -5.62 6.53
CA LEU A 139 10.97 -7.01 6.37
C LEU A 139 10.39 -7.92 7.47
N GLY A 140 9.90 -9.10 7.07
CA GLY A 140 9.49 -10.17 7.98
C GLY A 140 8.54 -9.72 9.10
N ILE A 141 8.80 -10.24 10.31
CA ILE A 141 8.01 -9.98 11.52
C ILE A 141 7.93 -8.49 11.91
N PHE A 142 8.88 -7.67 11.45
CA PHE A 142 8.95 -6.24 11.75
C PHE A 142 7.90 -5.39 11.01
N GLN A 143 7.21 -5.98 10.02
CA GLN A 143 6.07 -5.34 9.37
C GLN A 143 4.77 -5.41 10.20
N SER A 144 4.73 -6.29 11.20
CA SER A 144 3.56 -6.54 12.03
C SER A 144 3.12 -5.27 12.78
N ILE A 145 1.80 -5.14 12.94
CA ILE A 145 1.19 -4.06 13.71
C ILE A 145 1.42 -4.36 15.19
N GLY A 146 1.95 -3.39 15.93
CA GLY A 146 2.26 -3.51 17.36
C GLY A 146 3.76 -3.41 17.66
N PHE A 147 4.65 -3.55 16.67
CA PHE A 147 6.09 -3.38 16.94
C PHE A 147 6.58 -1.97 16.60
N LYS A 148 6.43 -1.54 15.35
CA LYS A 148 6.87 -0.22 14.88
C LYS A 148 6.17 0.93 15.60
N GLU A 149 4.92 0.72 16.03
CA GLU A 149 4.15 1.70 16.79
C GLU A 149 4.75 1.97 18.18
N PHE A 150 5.41 0.99 18.78
CA PHE A 150 6.08 1.10 20.08
C PHE A 150 7.59 1.30 19.96
N HIS A 151 8.13 1.56 18.76
CA HIS A 151 9.58 1.65 18.55
C HIS A 151 10.24 2.63 19.52
N ASP A 152 9.73 3.87 19.58
CA ASP A 152 10.27 4.93 20.43
C ASP A 152 10.28 4.52 21.92
N TYR A 153 9.21 3.85 22.38
CA TYR A 153 9.09 3.36 23.76
C TYR A 153 10.07 2.20 24.05
N LEU A 154 10.23 1.28 23.11
CA LEU A 154 11.11 0.12 23.28
C LEU A 154 12.60 0.49 23.29
N MET A 155 12.97 1.60 22.64
CA MET A 155 14.35 2.11 22.63
C MET A 155 14.78 2.76 23.96
N LEU A 156 13.84 3.10 24.83
CA LEU A 156 14.14 3.66 26.15
C LEU A 156 14.77 2.63 27.10
N SER A 157 15.62 3.09 28.02
CA SER A 157 16.07 2.30 29.17
C SER A 157 14.91 2.02 30.13
N GLU A 158 15.11 1.10 31.07
CA GLU A 158 14.09 0.78 32.07
C GLU A 158 13.74 2.00 32.92
N GLU A 159 14.74 2.78 33.36
CA GLU A 159 14.49 4.00 34.14
C GLU A 159 13.74 5.07 33.32
N GLN A 160 14.06 5.20 32.03
CA GLN A 160 13.41 6.17 31.14
C GLN A 160 11.95 5.82 30.84
N ARG A 161 11.56 4.55 30.91
CA ARG A 161 10.16 4.13 30.70
C ARG A 161 9.26 4.53 31.86
N GLU A 162 9.82 4.66 33.06
CA GLU A 162 9.08 5.06 34.25
C GLU A 162 8.86 6.58 34.32
N THR A 163 9.57 7.37 33.51
CA THR A 163 9.36 8.83 33.46
C THR A 163 8.04 9.19 32.78
N GLU A 164 7.63 10.44 32.96
CA GLU A 164 6.44 10.98 32.31
C GLU A 164 6.54 10.92 30.78
N GLU A 165 7.74 11.14 30.22
CA GLU A 165 8.02 10.99 28.79
C GLU A 165 7.89 9.54 28.32
N GLY A 166 8.37 8.57 29.10
CA GLY A 166 8.21 7.15 28.82
C GLY A 166 6.75 6.73 28.74
N GLN A 167 5.95 7.17 29.72
CA GLN A 167 4.49 6.93 29.73
C GLN A 167 3.78 7.61 28.55
N LYS A 168 4.18 8.84 28.18
CA LYS A 168 3.64 9.53 26.98
C LYS A 168 3.91 8.74 25.70
N LEU A 169 5.12 8.20 25.54
CA LEU A 169 5.48 7.37 24.38
C LEU A 169 4.73 6.04 24.36
N PHE A 170 4.51 5.43 25.53
CA PHE A 170 3.69 4.24 25.66
C PHE A 170 2.25 4.49 25.18
N VAL A 171 1.58 5.53 25.72
CA VAL A 171 0.20 5.88 25.32
C VAL A 171 0.12 6.20 23.82
N LYS A 172 1.10 6.95 23.30
CA LYS A 172 1.21 7.22 21.86
C LYS A 172 1.31 5.91 21.04
N GLY A 173 2.10 4.94 21.50
CA GLY A 173 2.25 3.64 20.85
C GLY A 173 0.93 2.86 20.80
N VAL A 174 0.17 2.84 21.90
CA VAL A 174 -1.16 2.21 21.98
C VAL A 174 -2.11 2.85 20.97
N GLU A 175 -2.19 4.18 20.93
CA GLU A 175 -3.07 4.90 20.00
C GLU A 175 -2.68 4.68 18.53
N LEU A 176 -1.38 4.68 18.22
CA LEU A 176 -0.91 4.34 16.87
C LEU A 176 -1.26 2.90 16.49
N MET A 177 -1.17 1.95 17.42
CA MET A 177 -1.54 0.55 17.19
C MET A 177 -3.03 0.41 16.91
N LYS A 178 -3.89 1.10 17.66
CA LYS A 178 -5.34 1.15 17.40
C LYS A 178 -5.63 1.69 16.00
N VAL A 179 -5.04 2.84 15.65
CA VAL A 179 -5.19 3.44 14.31
C VAL A 179 -4.72 2.48 13.21
N ALA A 180 -3.55 1.87 13.35
CA ALA A 180 -2.99 0.93 12.39
C ALA A 180 -3.90 -0.30 12.21
N THR A 181 -4.45 -0.82 13.30
CA THR A 181 -5.37 -1.97 13.30
C THR A 181 -6.67 -1.64 12.56
N ARG A 182 -7.29 -0.50 12.84
CA ARG A 182 -8.50 -0.05 12.10
C ARG A 182 -8.21 0.19 10.62
N GLN A 183 -7.05 0.76 10.28
CA GLN A 183 -6.64 0.92 8.88
C GLN A 183 -6.44 -0.42 8.18
N TYR A 184 -5.87 -1.40 8.88
CA TYR A 184 -5.67 -2.75 8.34
C TYR A 184 -7.00 -3.44 8.05
N ALA A 185 -7.96 -3.40 8.99
CA ALA A 185 -9.31 -3.92 8.79
C ALA A 185 -10.00 -3.30 7.56
N ARG A 186 -9.95 -1.97 7.41
CA ARG A 186 -10.50 -1.28 6.22
C ARG A 186 -9.81 -1.70 4.92
N ARG A 187 -8.48 -1.90 4.96
CA ARG A 187 -7.73 -2.42 3.81
C ARG A 187 -8.14 -3.85 3.45
N GLN A 188 -8.39 -4.71 4.44
CA GLN A 188 -8.88 -6.08 4.21
C GLN A 188 -10.25 -6.06 3.53
N ILE A 189 -11.21 -5.29 4.04
CA ILE A 189 -12.55 -5.15 3.42
C ILE A 189 -12.42 -4.64 1.98
N LYS A 190 -11.63 -3.58 1.76
CA LYS A 190 -11.37 -3.06 0.41
C LYS A 190 -10.75 -4.12 -0.48
N TRP A 191 -9.78 -4.88 0.02
CA TRP A 191 -9.12 -5.94 -0.74
C TRP A 191 -10.08 -7.06 -1.11
N ILE A 192 -10.88 -7.57 -0.18
CA ILE A 192 -11.90 -8.61 -0.41
C ILE A 192 -12.87 -8.15 -1.50
N ARG A 193 -13.45 -6.95 -1.34
CA ARG A 193 -14.37 -6.37 -2.32
C ARG A 193 -13.72 -6.21 -3.69
N GLN A 194 -12.47 -5.74 -3.76
CA GLN A 194 -11.78 -5.52 -5.03
C GLN A 194 -11.28 -6.81 -5.71
N ARG A 195 -10.88 -7.81 -4.91
CA ARG A 195 -10.32 -9.09 -5.35
C ARG A 195 -11.43 -10.02 -5.83
N PHE A 196 -12.49 -10.16 -5.04
CA PHE A 196 -13.52 -11.17 -5.27
C PHE A 196 -14.79 -10.61 -5.90
N LEU A 197 -15.25 -9.42 -5.49
CA LEU A 197 -16.49 -8.86 -6.02
C LEU A 197 -16.28 -7.89 -7.17
N GLY A 198 -15.13 -7.24 -7.25
CA GLY A 198 -14.88 -6.14 -8.17
C GLY A 198 -14.79 -6.51 -9.65
N ARG A 199 -15.07 -7.77 -10.03
CA ARG A 199 -14.75 -8.34 -11.34
C ARG A 199 -15.73 -9.45 -11.70
N GLY A 200 -16.36 -9.34 -12.88
CA GLY A 200 -17.32 -10.33 -13.41
C GLY A 200 -16.70 -11.51 -14.14
N ASP A 201 -15.46 -11.86 -13.79
CA ASP A 201 -14.78 -13.00 -14.39
C ASP A 201 -15.26 -14.31 -13.75
N SER A 202 -15.45 -15.34 -14.55
CA SER A 202 -16.12 -16.60 -14.21
C SER A 202 -15.30 -17.55 -13.32
N GLN A 203 -14.06 -17.20 -13.01
CA GLN A 203 -13.13 -18.02 -12.21
C GLN A 203 -12.91 -17.50 -10.79
N VAL A 204 -13.87 -16.77 -10.22
CA VAL A 204 -13.84 -16.38 -8.80
C VAL A 204 -14.79 -17.27 -8.01
N PRO A 205 -14.37 -17.88 -6.89
CA PRO A 205 -15.25 -18.67 -6.04
C PRO A 205 -16.43 -17.82 -5.56
N PRO A 206 -17.64 -18.40 -5.41
CA PRO A 206 -18.76 -17.68 -4.81
C PRO A 206 -18.39 -17.20 -3.40
N LEU A 207 -18.65 -15.93 -3.14
CA LEU A 207 -18.42 -15.26 -1.87
C LEU A 207 -19.74 -15.12 -1.13
N TYR A 208 -19.82 -15.57 0.11
CA TYR A 208 -21.01 -15.43 0.96
C TYR A 208 -20.67 -14.57 2.17
N ALA A 209 -21.40 -13.47 2.36
CA ALA A 209 -21.25 -12.64 3.54
C ALA A 209 -22.05 -13.22 4.72
N LEU A 210 -21.42 -13.23 5.89
CA LEU A 210 -22.00 -13.72 7.13
C LEU A 210 -21.91 -12.61 8.18
N ASP A 211 -23.05 -12.10 8.61
CA ASP A 211 -23.08 -10.92 9.49
C ASP A 211 -22.70 -11.28 10.94
N GLY A 212 -21.48 -10.93 11.33
CA GLY A 212 -20.94 -11.06 12.69
C GLY A 212 -21.06 -9.77 13.51
N THR A 213 -21.87 -8.82 13.08
CA THR A 213 -22.09 -7.54 13.77
C THR A 213 -22.56 -7.75 15.21
N ASP A 214 -23.58 -8.57 15.44
CA ASP A 214 -24.07 -8.88 16.79
C ASP A 214 -23.62 -10.27 17.22
N VAL A 215 -22.79 -10.34 18.28
CA VAL A 215 -22.27 -11.63 18.79
C VAL A 215 -23.40 -12.48 19.38
N SER A 216 -24.48 -11.88 19.90
CA SER A 216 -25.62 -12.63 20.43
C SER A 216 -26.36 -13.42 19.34
N GLN A 217 -26.23 -12.99 18.08
CA GLN A 217 -26.82 -13.62 16.91
C GLN A 217 -25.81 -14.44 16.10
N TRP A 218 -24.62 -14.70 16.65
CA TRP A 218 -23.55 -15.42 15.94
C TRP A 218 -24.00 -16.78 15.39
N ASP A 219 -24.74 -17.53 16.21
CA ASP A 219 -25.20 -18.86 15.87
C ASP A 219 -26.11 -18.84 14.64
N SER A 220 -27.11 -17.96 14.61
CA SER A 220 -28.08 -17.86 13.53
C SER A 220 -27.55 -17.13 12.29
N GLN A 221 -26.72 -16.09 12.46
CA GLN A 221 -26.25 -15.22 11.37
C GLN A 221 -24.93 -15.66 10.74
N VAL A 222 -24.10 -16.41 11.47
CA VAL A 222 -22.79 -16.85 10.99
C VAL A 222 -22.70 -18.36 10.92
N ARG A 223 -22.83 -19.07 12.06
CA ARG A 223 -22.57 -20.52 12.14
C ARG A 223 -23.55 -21.32 11.29
N ASP A 224 -24.84 -21.17 11.53
CA ASP A 224 -25.87 -22.02 10.90
C ASP A 224 -25.94 -21.73 9.38
N LYS A 225 -25.78 -20.46 9.00
CA LYS A 225 -25.65 -20.06 7.59
C LYS A 225 -24.41 -20.64 6.92
N ALA A 226 -23.24 -20.56 7.57
CA ALA A 226 -22.01 -21.16 7.07
C ALA A 226 -22.16 -22.66 6.83
N PHE A 227 -22.78 -23.38 7.78
CA PHE A 227 -23.03 -24.82 7.64
C PHE A 227 -23.97 -25.13 6.49
N SER A 228 -25.05 -24.35 6.33
CA SER A 228 -25.96 -24.50 5.20
C SER A 228 -25.26 -24.28 3.85
N ILE A 229 -24.39 -23.27 3.75
CA ILE A 229 -23.60 -23.00 2.53
C ILE A 229 -22.65 -24.17 2.23
N VAL A 230 -21.89 -24.61 3.24
CA VAL A 230 -20.92 -25.71 3.08
C VAL A 230 -21.64 -27.00 2.71
N GLN A 231 -22.74 -27.33 3.38
CA GLN A 231 -23.54 -28.51 3.09
C GLN A 231 -24.07 -28.48 1.65
N SER A 232 -24.64 -27.34 1.22
CA SER A 232 -25.12 -27.18 -0.15
C SER A 232 -23.99 -27.34 -1.18
N ALA A 233 -22.79 -26.82 -0.87
CA ALA A 233 -21.62 -26.94 -1.73
C ALA A 233 -21.08 -28.39 -1.80
N LEU A 234 -21.13 -29.13 -0.70
CA LEU A 234 -20.74 -30.55 -0.65
C LEU A 234 -21.74 -31.44 -1.39
N ASP A 235 -23.04 -31.17 -1.23
CA ASP A 235 -24.12 -31.95 -1.85
C ASP A 235 -24.34 -31.60 -3.33
N GLY A 236 -23.74 -30.51 -3.81
CA GLY A 236 -23.95 -30.00 -5.17
C GLY A 236 -25.36 -29.44 -5.39
N THR A 237 -26.03 -29.01 -4.32
CA THR A 237 -27.40 -28.48 -4.35
C THR A 237 -27.41 -26.96 -4.38
N THR A 238 -28.56 -26.37 -4.75
CA THR A 238 -28.73 -24.92 -4.74
C THR A 238 -28.68 -24.41 -3.30
N CYS A 239 -27.72 -23.52 -3.03
CA CYS A 239 -27.59 -22.88 -1.72
C CYS A 239 -28.81 -21.97 -1.44
N PRO A 240 -29.48 -22.10 -0.28
CA PRO A 240 -30.62 -21.25 0.09
C PRO A 240 -30.20 -19.81 0.44
N ILE A 241 -28.90 -19.57 0.61
CA ILE A 241 -28.33 -18.26 0.92
C ILE A 241 -27.74 -17.68 -0.35
N ASP A 242 -28.04 -16.42 -0.61
CA ASP A 242 -27.52 -15.69 -1.76
C ASP A 242 -26.03 -15.37 -1.59
N ARG A 243 -25.28 -15.50 -2.69
CA ARG A 243 -23.90 -15.04 -2.76
C ARG A 243 -23.85 -13.52 -2.96
N GLU A 244 -22.76 -12.91 -2.50
CA GLU A 244 -22.48 -11.50 -2.72
C GLU A 244 -22.43 -11.17 -4.22
N PRO A 245 -23.10 -10.09 -4.66
CA PRO A 245 -23.15 -9.72 -6.06
C PRO A 245 -21.80 -9.20 -6.54
N VAL A 246 -21.47 -9.53 -7.79
CA VAL A 246 -20.33 -8.92 -8.48
C VAL A 246 -20.59 -7.42 -8.64
N LEU A 247 -19.65 -6.61 -8.16
CA LEU A 247 -19.62 -5.18 -8.39
C LEU A 247 -19.26 -4.91 -9.85
N GLN A 248 -20.19 -4.29 -10.59
CA GLN A 248 -19.89 -3.75 -11.90
C GLN A 248 -18.84 -2.65 -11.76
N LYS A 249 -17.70 -2.82 -12.43
CA LYS A 249 -16.69 -1.76 -12.55
C LYS A 249 -16.65 -1.28 -13.99
N ASN A 250 -16.63 0.05 -14.15
CA ASN A 250 -16.09 0.65 -15.36
C ASN A 250 -14.62 0.29 -15.44
N THR A 251 -14.18 -0.34 -16.53
CA THR A 251 -12.76 -0.52 -16.84
C THR A 251 -12.13 0.86 -16.93
N PRO A 252 -11.26 1.26 -15.98
CA PRO A 252 -10.60 2.55 -16.10
C PRO A 252 -9.69 2.50 -17.33
N ASP A 253 -9.69 3.60 -18.09
CA ASP A 253 -8.68 3.85 -19.11
C ASP A 253 -7.33 3.89 -18.38
N ARG A 254 -6.49 2.87 -18.58
CA ARG A 254 -5.24 2.67 -17.82
C ARG A 254 -4.11 3.60 -18.25
N LYS A 255 -4.42 4.64 -19.02
CA LYS A 255 -3.45 5.63 -19.47
C LYS A 255 -3.00 6.48 -18.31
N TRP A 256 -1.69 6.51 -18.08
CA TRP A 256 -1.08 7.44 -17.13
C TRP A 256 -1.05 8.84 -17.74
N ILE A 257 -1.65 9.80 -17.04
CA ILE A 257 -1.67 11.20 -17.47
C ILE A 257 -0.85 12.01 -16.46
N ARG A 258 0.14 12.77 -16.95
CA ARG A 258 0.97 13.65 -16.12
C ARG A 258 0.31 15.02 -16.00
N CYS A 259 0.29 15.56 -14.79
CA CYS A 259 0.04 16.98 -14.57
C CYS A 259 1.38 17.72 -14.62
N GLU A 260 1.62 18.51 -15.67
CA GLU A 260 2.86 19.27 -15.87
C GLU A 260 3.15 20.27 -14.74
N GLN A 261 2.10 20.82 -14.10
CA GLN A 261 2.27 21.87 -13.08
C GLN A 261 2.68 21.30 -11.71
N CYS A 262 2.21 20.09 -11.41
CA CYS A 262 2.45 19.42 -10.13
C CYS A 262 3.50 18.31 -10.22
N ASP A 263 3.94 17.98 -11.42
CA ASP A 263 4.78 16.83 -11.75
C ASP A 263 4.29 15.53 -11.08
N ARG A 264 3.05 15.14 -11.39
CA ARG A 264 2.40 13.96 -10.82
C ARG A 264 1.69 13.16 -11.90
N LEU A 265 1.81 11.84 -11.82
CA LEU A 265 1.13 10.88 -12.70
C LEU A 265 -0.19 10.41 -12.06
N PHE A 266 -1.23 10.32 -12.88
CA PHE A 266 -2.57 9.88 -12.48
C PHE A 266 -3.05 8.76 -13.40
N GLU A 267 -3.80 7.80 -12.83
CA GLU A 267 -4.40 6.71 -13.61
C GLU A 267 -5.75 7.18 -14.17
N GLY A 268 -5.79 7.43 -15.48
CA GLY A 268 -6.98 7.88 -16.19
C GLY A 268 -7.40 9.33 -15.94
N THR A 269 -8.40 9.77 -16.69
CA THR A 269 -8.92 11.15 -16.67
C THR A 269 -9.61 11.51 -15.36
N ASN A 270 -10.36 10.57 -14.77
CA ASN A 270 -11.11 10.81 -13.53
C ASN A 270 -10.20 11.24 -12.36
N GLN A 271 -9.06 10.55 -12.17
CA GLN A 271 -8.12 10.92 -11.10
C GLN A 271 -7.47 12.27 -11.36
N LEU A 272 -7.14 12.56 -12.62
CA LEU A 272 -6.59 13.85 -13.01
C LEU A 272 -7.59 14.99 -12.75
N GLU A 273 -8.86 14.82 -13.12
CA GLU A 273 -9.90 15.83 -12.87
C GLU A 273 -10.07 16.14 -11.38
N VAL A 274 -10.10 15.10 -10.54
CA VAL A 274 -10.13 15.26 -9.08
C VAL A 274 -8.88 16.02 -8.60
N HIS A 275 -7.71 15.70 -9.14
CA HIS A 275 -6.48 16.42 -8.83
C HIS A 275 -6.54 17.90 -9.23
N LEU A 276 -6.98 18.21 -10.46
CA LEU A 276 -7.07 19.58 -10.97
C LEU A 276 -8.02 20.45 -10.12
N ARG A 277 -9.08 19.85 -9.57
CA ARG A 277 -10.01 20.52 -8.65
C ARG A 277 -9.49 20.66 -7.21
N SER A 278 -8.43 19.93 -6.86
CA SER A 278 -7.89 19.89 -5.50
C SER A 278 -7.25 21.21 -5.07
N GLN A 279 -7.37 21.53 -3.77
CA GLN A 279 -6.73 22.71 -3.19
C GLN A 279 -5.21 22.70 -3.35
N LYS A 280 -4.59 21.52 -3.35
CA LYS A 280 -3.15 21.36 -3.54
C LYS A 280 -2.71 21.82 -4.94
N HIS A 281 -3.47 21.46 -5.97
CA HIS A 281 -3.21 21.90 -7.34
C HIS A 281 -3.40 23.42 -7.48
N LYS A 282 -4.51 23.96 -6.95
CA LYS A 282 -4.77 25.42 -6.95
C LYS A 282 -3.66 26.23 -6.27
N ARG A 283 -3.16 25.75 -5.12
CA ARG A 283 -2.03 26.39 -4.42
C ARG A 283 -0.73 26.34 -5.23
N ARG A 284 -0.49 25.25 -5.96
CA ARG A 284 0.69 25.14 -6.85
C ARG A 284 0.62 26.13 -8.00
N LEU A 285 -0.54 26.26 -8.65
CA LEU A 285 -0.76 27.25 -9.70
C LEU A 285 -0.53 28.68 -9.19
N ALA A 286 -1.09 29.03 -8.03
CA ALA A 286 -0.88 30.34 -7.41
C ALA A 286 0.61 30.60 -7.09
N LYS A 287 1.35 29.57 -6.67
CA LYS A 287 2.80 29.68 -6.45
C LYS A 287 3.55 29.94 -7.75
N LEU A 288 3.24 29.19 -8.81
CA LEU A 288 3.88 29.34 -10.12
C LEU A 288 3.59 30.72 -10.74
N ALA A 289 2.38 31.25 -10.57
CA ALA A 289 2.04 32.61 -11.00
C ALA A 289 2.89 33.67 -10.29
N ARG A 290 3.03 33.56 -8.96
CA ARG A 290 3.90 34.47 -8.18
C ARG A 290 5.38 34.37 -8.57
N GLU A 291 5.87 33.14 -8.78
CA GLU A 291 7.25 32.91 -9.24
C GLU A 291 7.49 33.49 -10.65
N ALA A 292 6.47 33.47 -11.52
CA ALA A 292 6.54 34.09 -12.85
C ALA A 292 6.54 35.62 -12.77
N GLU A 293 5.66 36.22 -11.96
CA GLU A 293 5.60 37.68 -11.72
C GLU A 293 6.93 38.21 -11.16
N GLN A 294 7.54 37.49 -10.22
CA GLN A 294 8.85 37.86 -9.66
C GLN A 294 9.96 37.79 -10.72
N ARG A 295 9.96 36.79 -11.59
CA ARG A 295 10.92 36.68 -12.69
C ARG A 295 10.78 37.80 -13.72
N THR A 296 9.54 38.22 -14.05
CA THR A 296 9.32 39.34 -14.96
C THR A 296 9.83 40.66 -14.39
N VAL A 297 9.62 40.91 -13.09
CA VAL A 297 10.13 42.11 -12.42
C VAL A 297 11.66 42.13 -12.34
N SER A 298 12.31 40.98 -12.12
CA SER A 298 13.78 40.88 -12.13
C SER A 298 14.40 41.06 -13.53
N LEU A 299 13.70 40.67 -14.60
CA LEU A 299 14.18 40.85 -15.98
C LEU A 299 14.06 42.31 -16.46
N ASP A 300 13.02 43.02 -16.05
CA ASP A 300 12.87 44.45 -16.35
C ASP A 300 13.85 45.33 -15.56
N GLY A 301 14.21 44.94 -14.34
CA GLY A 301 15.25 45.62 -13.54
C GLY A 301 16.68 45.48 -14.07
N ASN A 302 16.96 44.47 -14.89
CA ASN A 302 18.27 44.29 -15.54
C ASN A 302 18.37 45.00 -16.91
N ARG A 303 17.24 45.43 -17.47
CA ARG A 303 17.21 46.16 -18.75
C ARG A 303 17.50 47.66 -18.60
N THR A 304 17.40 48.20 -17.38
CA THR A 304 17.64 49.62 -17.07
C THR A 304 19.11 49.98 -16.80
N HIS A 305 20.05 49.02 -16.84
CA HIS A 305 21.48 49.26 -16.53
C HIS A 305 22.45 49.21 -17.74
N ILE A 306 21.98 49.15 -18.99
CA ILE A 306 22.87 49.10 -20.20
C ILE A 306 22.75 50.35 -21.11
N THR A 307 22.15 51.45 -20.64
CA THR A 307 22.14 52.71 -21.43
C THR A 307 22.57 53.92 -20.60
N SER A 308 23.87 54.04 -20.35
CA SER A 308 24.52 55.34 -20.23
C SER A 308 26.04 55.19 -20.21
N THR A 309 26.72 56.20 -20.75
CA THR A 309 28.17 56.48 -20.75
C THR A 309 29.03 55.54 -21.62
N ASP A 310 29.78 55.98 -22.64
CA ASP A 310 30.31 57.32 -22.93
C ASP A 310 30.50 57.60 -24.44
N GLN A 311 30.14 58.82 -24.80
CA GLN A 311 30.68 59.56 -25.94
C GLN A 311 32.11 59.98 -25.62
N ILE A 312 33.07 59.70 -26.51
CA ILE A 312 34.29 60.49 -26.64
C ILE A 312 34.39 60.89 -28.11
N ASN A 313 34.17 62.18 -28.37
CA ASN A 313 34.44 62.85 -29.64
C ASN A 313 35.88 63.39 -29.63
N VAL A 314 36.45 63.50 -30.84
CA VAL A 314 37.52 64.45 -31.19
C VAL A 314 37.02 65.88 -31.00
#